data_AF-A0AAD9LLR5-F1
#
_entry.id   AF-A0AAD9LLR5-F1
#
_cell.length_a   1.000
_cell.length_b   1.000
_cell.length_c   1.000
_cell.angle_alpha   90.00
_cell.angle_beta   90.00
_cell.angle_gamma   90.00
#
_symmetry.space_group_name_H-M   'P 1'
#
loop_
_entity.id
_entity.type
_entity.pdbx_description
1 polymer ?
#
loop_
_entity_poly.entity_id
_entity_poly.type
_entity_poly.pdbx_seq_one_letter_code
_entity_poly.pdbx_strand_id
1 'polypeptide(L)'
;MVKLFCAVVGVAGSAFEVDIAEDASVPALKKAIAVDQKYDFAASKLQLFLAKTADGGWLRSDDPDVTSTRSGDILEQVKKLLNEEIDPAEEIGDLFGGAPTKKTIHVLVVVPPVVGSKRSADGQVEEVLKRLKLIDKTLTEFTPLAVKEEEFQLDKLSLTQQSDDPIVMTPTLHEFWKMYGEFPPYYFVRMEEVMFWKVMKKLLFGEGRVVIIGSPGVGKSCFLMLIAFYLACIEKKEVLVIRRLKERKRLNAVVYFDGNGFYARLSGLRSRDIEAIRGQFQDSIVLVDGFTQAGVDNPDKSYLSFDLLATSCQFDAKHDDRSKVVVLPAWRDADLLQYAKSTKWVIETGLRTVLRKDTPIAKLVKEQHFYSGGSLREFCKERQELEERVEGDCCAVGK
;
A
#
# COMPACT_ATOMS: atom_id res chain seq x y z
N MET A 1 0.79 -37.43 5.50
CA MET A 1 0.98 -37.44 4.02
C MET A 1 -0.35 -37.04 3.43
N VAL A 2 -0.40 -35.93 2.71
CA VAL A 2 -1.59 -35.41 2.03
C VAL A 2 -1.55 -35.82 0.56
N LYS A 3 -2.71 -36.24 0.06
CA LYS A 3 -2.94 -36.48 -1.36
C LYS A 3 -3.61 -35.26 -1.97
N LEU A 4 -2.91 -34.57 -2.87
CA LEU A 4 -3.39 -33.37 -3.55
C LEU A 4 -3.71 -33.68 -5.01
N PHE A 5 -4.81 -33.13 -5.50
CA PHE A 5 -5.09 -33.09 -6.94
C PHE A 5 -4.68 -31.73 -7.49
N CYS A 6 -3.78 -31.75 -8.46
CA CYS A 6 -3.25 -30.60 -9.17
C CYS A 6 -3.87 -30.55 -10.57
N ALA A 7 -4.06 -29.35 -11.13
CA ALA A 7 -4.45 -29.19 -12.53
C ALA A 7 -3.59 -28.11 -13.19
N VAL A 8 -3.13 -28.35 -14.41
CA VAL A 8 -2.35 -27.36 -15.18
C VAL A 8 -3.30 -26.37 -15.85
N VAL A 9 -3.10 -25.10 -15.56
CA VAL A 9 -3.93 -24.02 -16.11
C VAL A 9 -3.79 -23.97 -17.63
N GLY A 10 -4.92 -23.98 -18.34
CA GLY A 10 -4.96 -23.89 -19.80
C GLY A 10 -4.69 -25.21 -20.54
N VAL A 11 -4.49 -26.33 -19.82
CA VAL A 11 -4.29 -27.65 -20.43
C VAL A 11 -5.48 -28.55 -20.07
N ALA A 12 -6.21 -29.00 -21.09
CA ALA A 12 -7.39 -29.85 -20.93
C ALA A 12 -7.03 -31.20 -20.30
N GLY A 13 -7.83 -31.67 -19.33
CA GLY A 13 -7.66 -32.99 -18.72
C GLY A 13 -6.33 -33.18 -17.99
N SER A 14 -5.68 -32.08 -17.59
CA SER A 14 -4.38 -32.07 -16.92
C SER A 14 -4.46 -32.29 -15.41
N ALA A 15 -5.55 -32.86 -14.91
CA ALA A 15 -5.68 -33.17 -13.50
C ALA A 15 -4.82 -34.39 -13.16
N PHE A 16 -3.88 -34.23 -12.22
CA PHE A 16 -3.01 -35.29 -11.74
C PHE A 16 -2.91 -35.25 -10.22
N GLU A 17 -2.38 -36.33 -9.65
CA GLU A 17 -2.30 -36.52 -8.21
C GLU A 17 -0.85 -36.38 -7.73
N VAL A 18 -0.64 -35.75 -6.58
CA VAL A 18 0.67 -35.62 -5.93
C VAL A 18 0.53 -35.95 -4.46
N ASP A 19 1.34 -36.90 -4.01
CA ASP A 19 1.50 -37.23 -2.59
C ASP A 19 2.65 -36.42 -1.98
N ILE A 20 2.40 -35.75 -0.85
CA ILE A 20 3.39 -34.92 -0.16
C ILE A 20 3.20 -34.95 1.36
N ALA A 21 4.28 -34.76 2.12
CA ALA A 21 4.21 -34.70 3.58
C ALA A 21 3.47 -33.43 4.06
N GLU A 22 2.83 -33.50 5.22
CA GLU A 22 2.03 -32.38 5.78
C GLU A 22 2.92 -31.23 6.24
N ASP A 23 4.07 -31.55 6.83
CA ASP A 23 5.13 -30.64 7.27
C ASP A 23 6.04 -30.18 6.11
N ALA A 24 5.71 -30.56 4.87
CA ALA A 24 6.46 -30.11 3.71
C ALA A 24 6.14 -28.65 3.37
N SER A 25 7.09 -27.98 2.74
CA SER A 25 6.90 -26.61 2.23
C SER A 25 6.42 -26.59 0.78
N VAL A 26 5.89 -25.46 0.35
CA VAL A 26 5.46 -25.24 -1.04
C VAL A 26 6.59 -25.44 -2.08
N PRO A 27 7.87 -25.08 -1.83
CA PRO A 27 8.98 -25.46 -2.70
C PRO A 27 9.15 -26.98 -2.86
N ALA A 28 8.87 -27.77 -1.82
CA ALA A 28 8.88 -29.22 -1.91
C ALA A 28 7.73 -29.72 -2.80
N LEU A 29 6.55 -29.08 -2.72
CA LEU A 29 5.42 -29.35 -3.62
C LEU A 29 5.76 -29.02 -5.08
N LYS A 30 6.38 -27.86 -5.34
CA LYS A 30 6.85 -27.50 -6.69
C LYS A 30 7.82 -28.54 -7.24
N LYS A 31 8.76 -29.04 -6.41
CA LYS A 31 9.68 -30.11 -6.81
C LYS A 31 8.96 -31.42 -7.11
N ALA A 32 8.02 -31.83 -6.26
CA ALA A 32 7.23 -33.05 -6.46
C ALA A 32 6.46 -32.99 -7.79
N ILE A 33 5.79 -31.87 -8.07
CA ILE A 33 5.09 -31.63 -9.35
C ILE A 33 6.05 -31.68 -10.54
N ALA A 34 7.20 -31.01 -10.45
CA ALA A 34 8.15 -30.98 -11.56
C ALA A 34 8.75 -32.36 -11.88
N VAL A 35 9.00 -33.18 -10.84
CA VAL A 35 9.48 -34.56 -10.99
C VAL A 35 8.39 -35.45 -11.62
N ASP A 36 7.16 -35.37 -11.11
CA ASP A 36 6.03 -36.16 -11.59
C ASP A 36 5.69 -35.85 -13.05
N GLN A 37 5.59 -34.56 -13.39
CA GLN A 37 5.26 -34.07 -14.72
C GLN A 37 6.47 -34.06 -15.69
N LYS A 38 7.66 -34.45 -15.20
CA LYS A 38 8.92 -34.50 -15.97
C LYS A 38 9.26 -33.18 -16.66
N TYR A 39 9.06 -32.07 -15.96
CA TYR A 39 9.45 -30.77 -16.48
C TYR A 39 10.97 -30.64 -16.54
N ASP A 40 11.48 -30.09 -17.65
CA ASP A 40 12.90 -29.92 -17.95
C ASP A 40 13.46 -28.56 -17.47
N PHE A 41 12.65 -27.79 -16.74
CA PHE A 41 13.01 -26.52 -16.15
C PHE A 41 13.02 -26.57 -14.61
N ALA A 42 13.68 -25.58 -13.99
CA ALA A 42 13.74 -25.50 -12.53
C ALA A 42 12.34 -25.42 -11.91
N ALA A 43 12.04 -26.31 -10.96
CA ALA A 43 10.75 -26.37 -10.26
C ALA A 43 10.30 -25.03 -9.65
N SER A 44 11.23 -24.15 -9.29
CA SER A 44 10.95 -22.80 -8.80
C SER A 44 10.19 -21.92 -9.80
N LYS A 45 10.22 -22.25 -11.09
CA LYS A 45 9.49 -21.55 -12.15
C LYS A 45 8.01 -21.93 -12.23
N LEU A 46 7.57 -23.00 -11.54
CA LEU A 46 6.15 -23.28 -11.39
C LEU A 46 5.53 -22.23 -10.46
N GLN A 47 4.31 -21.80 -10.79
CA GLN A 47 3.49 -21.02 -9.86
C GLN A 47 2.29 -21.85 -9.44
N LEU A 48 2.02 -21.87 -8.14
CA LEU A 48 0.96 -22.69 -7.55
C LEU A 48 -0.08 -21.78 -6.92
N PHE A 49 -1.36 -22.04 -7.20
CA PHE A 49 -2.49 -21.27 -6.67
C PHE A 49 -3.47 -22.22 -5.99
N LEU A 50 -4.14 -21.74 -4.94
CA LEU A 50 -5.24 -22.48 -4.32
C LEU A 50 -6.45 -22.50 -5.24
N ALA A 51 -7.01 -23.69 -5.45
CA ALA A 51 -8.25 -23.86 -6.20
C ALA A 51 -9.49 -23.62 -5.30
N LYS A 52 -9.49 -22.53 -4.51
CA LYS A 52 -10.61 -22.15 -3.64
C LYS A 52 -11.43 -21.02 -4.27
N THR A 53 -12.73 -21.25 -4.44
CA THR A 53 -13.69 -20.22 -4.89
C THR A 53 -13.82 -19.09 -3.87
N ALA A 54 -14.41 -17.96 -4.30
CA ALA A 54 -14.61 -16.80 -3.44
C ALA A 54 -15.44 -17.11 -2.17
N ASP A 55 -16.27 -18.15 -2.23
CA ASP A 55 -17.10 -18.61 -1.11
C ASP A 55 -16.35 -19.60 -0.18
N GLY A 56 -15.04 -19.80 -0.41
CA GLY A 56 -14.18 -20.68 0.38
C GLY A 56 -14.29 -22.17 0.04
N GLY A 57 -15.10 -22.54 -0.96
CA GLY A 57 -15.24 -23.93 -1.43
C GLY A 57 -14.12 -24.35 -2.38
N TRP A 58 -13.80 -25.64 -2.44
CA TRP A 58 -12.82 -26.19 -3.38
C TRP A 58 -13.43 -26.42 -4.77
N LEU A 59 -12.64 -26.18 -5.81
CA LEU A 59 -13.03 -26.43 -7.19
C LEU A 59 -13.27 -27.92 -7.40
N ARG A 60 -14.37 -28.29 -8.04
CA ARG A 60 -14.69 -29.71 -8.27
C ARG A 60 -14.06 -30.22 -9.56
N SER A 61 -13.70 -31.50 -9.59
CA SER A 61 -13.12 -32.14 -10.78
C SER A 61 -14.14 -32.37 -11.90
N ASP A 62 -15.44 -32.40 -11.55
CA ASP A 62 -16.58 -32.52 -12.48
C ASP A 62 -17.12 -31.14 -12.91
N ASP A 63 -16.44 -30.06 -12.53
CA ASP A 63 -16.83 -28.71 -12.92
C ASP A 63 -16.60 -28.50 -14.43
N PRO A 64 -17.60 -28.01 -15.19
CA PRO A 64 -17.46 -27.72 -16.62
C PRO A 64 -16.32 -26.74 -16.94
N ASP A 65 -15.88 -25.94 -15.96
CA ASP A 65 -14.76 -25.01 -16.06
C ASP A 65 -13.40 -25.73 -16.04
N VAL A 66 -13.36 -26.96 -15.50
CA VAL A 66 -12.20 -27.87 -15.50
C VAL A 66 -12.28 -28.86 -16.68
N THR A 67 -13.49 -29.12 -17.20
CA THR A 67 -13.75 -30.18 -18.21
C THR A 67 -14.09 -29.72 -19.63
N SER A 68 -14.08 -28.44 -19.98
CA SER A 68 -14.32 -28.03 -21.36
C SER A 68 -13.31 -27.03 -21.93
N THR A 69 -12.55 -27.50 -22.92
CA THR A 69 -11.88 -26.67 -23.91
C THR A 69 -12.63 -26.86 -25.22
N ARG A 70 -13.40 -25.85 -25.62
CA ARG A 70 -13.72 -25.62 -27.04
C ARG A 70 -13.41 -24.21 -27.52
N SER A 71 -12.86 -23.31 -26.69
CA SER A 71 -12.45 -21.98 -27.16
C SER A 71 -11.08 -21.47 -26.69
N GLY A 72 -10.34 -22.18 -25.84
CA GLY A 72 -9.06 -21.65 -25.34
C GLY A 72 -9.20 -20.40 -24.47
N ASP A 73 -10.41 -20.07 -24.04
CA ASP A 73 -10.66 -18.99 -23.09
C ASP A 73 -10.50 -19.52 -21.65
N ILE A 74 -9.61 -18.90 -20.90
CA ILE A 74 -9.60 -19.01 -19.44
C ILE A 74 -10.85 -18.26 -18.95
N LEU A 75 -11.84 -18.99 -18.43
CA LEU A 75 -13.07 -18.39 -17.95
C LEU A 75 -12.77 -17.41 -16.79
N GLU A 76 -13.52 -16.30 -16.70
CA GLU A 76 -13.36 -15.25 -15.67
C GLU A 76 -13.34 -15.80 -14.23
N GLN A 77 -13.96 -16.96 -13.99
CA GLN A 77 -13.94 -17.62 -12.68
C GLN A 77 -12.53 -18.12 -12.33
N VAL A 78 -11.86 -18.84 -13.23
CA VAL A 78 -10.49 -19.33 -13.03
C VAL A 78 -9.49 -18.17 -12.94
N LYS A 79 -9.69 -17.08 -13.70
CA LYS A 79 -8.87 -15.86 -13.58
C LYS A 79 -8.89 -15.27 -12.16
N LYS A 80 -10.03 -15.31 -11.48
CA LYS A 80 -10.14 -14.84 -10.09
C LYS A 80 -9.39 -15.74 -9.09
N LEU A 81 -9.15 -17.00 -9.44
CA LEU A 81 -8.39 -17.95 -8.61
C LEU A 81 -6.88 -17.77 -8.74
N LEU A 82 -6.40 -17.20 -9.85
CA LEU A 82 -4.98 -16.94 -10.10
C LEU A 82 -4.48 -15.60 -9.55
N ASN A 83 -5.16 -15.05 -8.54
CA ASN A 83 -4.86 -13.73 -7.98
C ASN A 83 -3.70 -13.75 -6.97
N GLU A 84 -3.57 -14.84 -6.21
CA GLU A 84 -2.61 -14.96 -5.11
C GLU A 84 -1.90 -16.31 -5.21
N GLU A 85 -0.61 -16.27 -5.53
CA GLU A 85 0.25 -17.47 -5.51
C GLU A 85 0.43 -17.89 -4.04
N ILE A 86 0.45 -19.20 -3.81
CA ILE A 86 0.68 -19.75 -2.47
C ILE A 86 2.05 -19.28 -1.96
N ASP A 87 2.08 -18.72 -0.75
CA ASP A 87 3.32 -18.28 -0.12
C ASP A 87 4.29 -19.47 0.02
N PRO A 88 5.53 -19.37 -0.51
CA PRO A 88 6.53 -20.43 -0.42
C PRO A 88 6.85 -20.89 1.02
N ALA A 89 6.62 -20.04 2.03
CA ALA A 89 6.91 -20.34 3.43
C ALA A 89 5.78 -21.11 4.14
N GLU A 90 4.61 -21.28 3.50
CA GLU A 90 3.47 -22.01 4.08
C GLU A 90 3.73 -23.52 4.10
N GLU A 91 3.22 -24.17 5.14
CA GLU A 91 3.22 -25.62 5.27
C GLU A 91 2.01 -26.24 4.55
N ILE A 92 2.22 -27.40 3.91
CA ILE A 92 1.16 -28.09 3.17
C ILE A 92 -0.02 -28.46 4.09
N GLY A 93 0.25 -28.82 5.33
CA GLY A 93 -0.76 -29.15 6.33
C GLY A 93 -1.71 -27.99 6.63
N ASP A 94 -1.19 -26.77 6.74
CA ASP A 94 -1.99 -25.56 7.02
C ASP A 94 -2.90 -25.19 5.83
N LEU A 95 -2.41 -25.39 4.61
CA LEU A 95 -3.15 -25.06 3.39
C LEU A 95 -4.22 -26.10 3.03
N PHE A 96 -3.90 -27.39 3.23
CA PHE A 96 -4.66 -28.51 2.66
C PHE A 96 -5.14 -29.55 3.68
N GLY A 97 -4.78 -29.46 4.96
CA GLY A 97 -5.10 -30.47 5.98
C GLY A 97 -6.60 -30.75 6.18
N GLY A 98 -7.46 -29.79 5.83
CA GLY A 98 -8.93 -29.93 5.83
C GLY A 98 -9.56 -30.12 4.44
N ALA A 99 -8.78 -30.31 3.39
CA ALA A 99 -9.30 -30.37 2.03
C ALA A 99 -10.00 -31.71 1.73
N PRO A 100 -11.18 -31.71 1.08
CA PRO A 100 -11.82 -32.94 0.63
C PRO A 100 -10.93 -33.64 -0.39
N THR A 101 -10.73 -34.95 -0.26
CA THR A 101 -9.83 -35.73 -1.14
C THR A 101 -10.53 -36.37 -2.35
N LYS A 102 -11.84 -36.17 -2.51
CA LYS A 102 -12.64 -36.80 -3.57
C LYS A 102 -13.23 -35.75 -4.50
N LYS A 103 -12.95 -35.90 -5.80
CA LYS A 103 -13.52 -35.09 -6.90
C LYS A 103 -13.27 -33.58 -6.76
N THR A 104 -12.10 -33.19 -6.27
CA THR A 104 -11.74 -31.80 -5.98
C THR A 104 -10.34 -31.51 -6.50
N ILE A 105 -10.16 -30.37 -7.14
CA ILE A 105 -8.86 -29.80 -7.47
C ILE A 105 -8.42 -28.94 -6.29
N HIS A 106 -7.18 -29.13 -5.86
CA HIS A 106 -6.57 -28.46 -4.72
C HIS A 106 -5.63 -27.36 -5.19
N VAL A 107 -4.84 -27.64 -6.23
CA VAL A 107 -3.77 -26.77 -6.70
C VAL A 107 -3.95 -26.50 -8.19
N LEU A 108 -3.92 -25.23 -8.57
CA LEU A 108 -3.76 -24.82 -9.96
C LEU A 108 -2.28 -24.56 -10.23
N VAL A 109 -1.73 -25.23 -11.24
CA VAL A 109 -0.32 -25.20 -11.62
C VAL A 109 -0.17 -24.36 -12.88
N VAL A 110 0.63 -23.30 -12.81
CA VAL A 110 1.02 -22.51 -13.97
C VAL A 110 2.47 -22.86 -14.33
N VAL A 111 2.67 -23.20 -15.60
CA VAL A 111 3.93 -23.70 -16.16
C VAL A 111 4.57 -22.60 -17.01
N PRO A 112 5.90 -22.37 -16.89
CA PRO A 112 6.62 -21.40 -17.72
C PRO A 112 6.68 -21.84 -19.19
N PRO A 113 6.70 -20.91 -20.17
CA PRO A 113 6.77 -21.26 -21.58
C PRO A 113 8.10 -21.96 -21.93
N VAL A 114 8.02 -23.08 -22.64
CA VAL A 114 9.18 -23.83 -23.14
C VAL A 114 9.66 -23.17 -24.43
N VAL A 115 10.87 -22.61 -24.43
CA VAL A 115 11.51 -22.08 -25.64
C VAL A 115 12.01 -23.27 -26.47
N GLY A 116 11.18 -23.74 -27.40
CA GLY A 116 11.62 -24.63 -28.48
C GLY A 116 10.76 -25.87 -28.70
N SER A 117 9.65 -25.71 -29.43
CA SER A 117 9.20 -26.75 -30.36
C SER A 117 8.32 -26.14 -31.45
N LYS A 118 8.84 -26.09 -32.67
CA LYS A 118 8.11 -25.64 -33.86
C LYS A 118 6.95 -26.60 -34.14
N ARG A 119 5.69 -26.14 -34.01
CA ARG A 119 4.52 -26.59 -34.81
C ARG A 119 3.30 -25.68 -34.59
N SER A 120 3.10 -24.76 -35.53
CA SER A 120 1.84 -24.20 -36.09
C SER A 120 0.60 -23.94 -35.18
N ALA A 121 0.78 -23.58 -33.92
CA ALA A 121 -0.25 -22.92 -33.10
C ALA A 121 0.23 -21.60 -32.46
N ASP A 122 1.37 -21.09 -32.95
CA ASP A 122 2.13 -19.98 -32.35
C ASP A 122 1.42 -18.62 -32.39
N GLY A 123 0.37 -18.44 -33.19
CA GLY A 123 -0.37 -17.18 -33.21
C GLY A 123 -1.18 -16.92 -31.93
N GLN A 124 -1.78 -17.97 -31.36
CA GLN A 124 -2.70 -17.84 -30.23
C GLN A 124 -1.99 -17.97 -28.88
N VAL A 125 -0.96 -18.81 -28.78
CA VAL A 125 -0.19 -18.96 -27.54
C VAL A 125 0.66 -17.72 -27.28
N GLU A 126 1.19 -17.07 -28.32
CA GLU A 126 1.95 -15.82 -28.17
C GLU A 126 1.05 -14.63 -27.82
N GLU A 127 -0.21 -14.63 -28.27
CA GLU A 127 -1.21 -13.64 -27.89
C GLU A 127 -1.73 -13.89 -26.46
N VAL A 128 -1.89 -15.16 -26.06
CA VAL A 128 -2.19 -15.55 -24.68
C VAL A 128 -1.00 -15.28 -23.76
N LEU A 129 0.25 -15.44 -24.20
CA LEU A 129 1.48 -15.08 -23.46
C LEU A 129 1.69 -13.57 -23.38
N LYS A 130 1.31 -12.79 -24.40
CA LYS A 130 1.24 -11.32 -24.31
C LYS A 130 0.12 -10.85 -23.37
N ARG A 131 -0.96 -11.63 -23.23
CA ARG A 131 -2.07 -11.36 -22.28
C ARG A 131 -1.83 -11.94 -20.87
N LEU A 132 -0.92 -12.92 -20.72
CA LEU A 132 -0.51 -13.55 -19.46
C LEU A 132 0.80 -12.98 -18.89
N LYS A 133 1.57 -12.21 -19.67
CA LYS A 133 2.28 -11.08 -19.07
C LYS A 133 1.19 -10.23 -18.43
N LEU A 134 1.06 -10.32 -17.11
CA LEU A 134 0.55 -9.22 -16.31
C LEU A 134 1.19 -7.96 -16.89
N ILE A 135 0.44 -7.21 -17.72
CA ILE A 135 0.94 -5.95 -18.25
C ILE A 135 1.13 -5.13 -16.99
N ASP A 136 2.39 -4.91 -16.60
CA ASP A 136 2.69 -4.07 -15.46
C ASP A 136 1.95 -2.75 -15.71
N LYS A 137 1.16 -2.33 -14.72
CA LYS A 137 0.32 -1.15 -14.90
C LYS A 137 1.24 0.05 -15.15
N THR A 138 1.07 0.73 -16.28
CA THR A 138 1.85 1.91 -16.66
C THR A 138 1.00 3.18 -16.60
N LEU A 139 1.63 4.36 -16.53
CA LEU A 139 0.92 5.63 -16.52
C LEU A 139 0.84 6.20 -17.94
N THR A 140 -0.30 6.05 -18.59
CA THR A 140 -0.52 6.49 -19.99
C THR A 140 -1.50 7.65 -20.13
N GLU A 141 -2.38 7.84 -19.15
CA GLU A 141 -3.45 8.84 -19.20
C GLU A 141 -3.10 10.05 -18.34
N PHE A 142 -2.79 11.17 -19.00
CA PHE A 142 -2.45 12.44 -18.36
C PHE A 142 -3.66 13.38 -18.34
N THR A 143 -3.98 13.87 -17.16
CA THR A 143 -5.12 14.76 -16.92
C THR A 143 -4.64 16.14 -16.47
N PRO A 144 -5.25 17.25 -16.93
CA PRO A 144 -4.97 18.57 -16.40
C PRO A 144 -5.21 18.66 -14.89
N LEU A 145 -4.28 19.27 -14.17
CA LEU A 145 -4.36 19.46 -12.73
C LEU A 145 -5.29 20.63 -12.40
N ALA A 146 -6.38 20.35 -11.70
CA ALA A 146 -7.37 21.33 -11.28
C ALA A 146 -7.34 21.54 -9.75
N VAL A 147 -6.16 21.88 -9.21
CA VAL A 147 -5.97 22.14 -7.76
C VAL A 147 -5.64 23.63 -7.56
N LYS A 148 -6.25 24.22 -6.54
CA LYS A 148 -6.08 25.62 -6.17
C LYS A 148 -4.73 25.86 -5.50
N GLU A 149 -4.00 26.88 -5.95
CA GLU A 149 -2.66 27.16 -5.46
C GLU A 149 -2.64 27.49 -3.95
N GLU A 150 -3.63 28.23 -3.47
CA GLU A 150 -3.77 28.61 -2.06
C GLU A 150 -3.80 27.43 -1.08
N GLU A 151 -4.13 26.21 -1.54
CA GLU A 151 -4.22 25.01 -0.70
C GLU A 151 -2.84 24.42 -0.33
N PHE A 152 -1.78 24.81 -1.03
CA PHE A 152 -0.43 24.23 -0.87
C PHE A 152 0.70 25.28 -0.82
N GLN A 153 0.39 26.53 -0.44
CA GLN A 153 1.39 27.61 -0.32
C GLN A 153 2.26 27.45 0.95
N LEU A 154 3.23 26.53 0.90
CA LEU A 154 4.16 26.26 1.98
C LEU A 154 4.95 27.51 2.43
N ASP A 155 5.28 28.40 1.49
CA ASP A 155 5.98 29.66 1.80
C ASP A 155 5.14 30.69 2.58
N LYS A 156 3.82 30.50 2.63
CA LYS A 156 2.90 31.40 3.35
C LYS A 156 2.43 30.81 4.69
N LEU A 157 2.89 29.63 5.09
CA LEU A 157 2.47 28.99 6.35
C LEU A 157 2.68 29.89 7.57
N SER A 158 3.73 30.70 7.60
CA SER A 158 3.95 31.63 8.74
C SER A 158 2.86 32.68 8.88
N LEU A 159 2.29 33.14 7.77
CA LEU A 159 1.19 34.11 7.78
C LEU A 159 -0.10 33.46 8.28
N THR A 160 -0.40 32.26 7.77
CA THR A 160 -1.57 31.49 8.23
C THR A 160 -1.46 31.14 9.71
N GLN A 161 -0.30 30.69 10.17
CA GLN A 161 -0.11 30.29 11.57
C GLN A 161 -0.31 31.45 12.56
N GLN A 162 0.00 32.69 12.15
CA GLN A 162 -0.13 33.89 12.97
C GLN A 162 -1.54 34.49 12.96
N SER A 163 -2.45 33.97 12.14
CA SER A 163 -3.83 34.45 12.08
C SER A 163 -4.66 33.91 13.24
N ASP A 164 -5.86 34.47 13.42
CA ASP A 164 -6.85 33.97 14.39
C ASP A 164 -7.40 32.58 14.01
N ASP A 165 -7.28 32.20 12.74
CA ASP A 165 -7.72 30.92 12.19
C ASP A 165 -6.59 30.26 11.38
N PRO A 166 -5.71 29.48 12.03
CA PRO A 166 -4.54 28.87 11.40
C PRO A 166 -4.92 27.63 10.57
N ILE A 167 -6.00 27.71 9.79
CA ILE A 167 -6.51 26.65 8.95
C ILE A 167 -6.44 27.08 7.49
N VAL A 168 -5.89 26.19 6.65
CA VAL A 168 -6.00 26.26 5.20
C VAL A 168 -7.14 25.33 4.79
N MET A 169 -8.15 25.83 4.07
CA MET A 169 -9.16 24.98 3.46
C MET A 169 -8.54 24.23 2.28
N THR A 170 -8.77 22.93 2.19
CA THR A 170 -8.12 22.06 1.18
C THR A 170 -9.12 21.19 0.39
N PRO A 171 -10.24 21.74 -0.14
CA PRO A 171 -11.26 20.96 -0.82
C PRO A 171 -10.77 20.32 -2.13
N THR A 172 -9.92 21.00 -2.91
CA THR A 172 -9.45 20.45 -4.19
C THR A 172 -8.35 19.42 -3.99
N LEU A 173 -7.47 19.59 -2.99
CA LEU A 173 -6.53 18.56 -2.55
C LEU A 173 -7.25 17.33 -1.97
N HIS A 174 -8.30 17.54 -1.17
CA HIS A 174 -9.12 16.45 -0.62
C HIS A 174 -9.73 15.61 -1.73
N GLU A 175 -10.42 16.23 -2.69
CA GLU A 175 -11.00 15.49 -3.83
C GLU A 175 -9.91 14.86 -4.71
N PHE A 176 -8.76 15.52 -4.88
CA PHE A 176 -7.63 14.93 -5.59
C PHE A 176 -7.14 13.65 -4.92
N TRP A 177 -6.92 13.62 -3.61
CA TRP A 177 -6.34 12.45 -2.93
C TRP A 177 -7.33 11.35 -2.55
N LYS A 178 -8.62 11.56 -2.79
CA LYS A 178 -9.69 10.59 -2.56
C LYS A 178 -9.42 9.28 -3.29
N MET A 179 -9.46 8.16 -2.58
CA MET A 179 -9.06 6.81 -3.06
C MET A 179 -7.55 6.61 -3.32
N TYR A 180 -6.71 7.63 -3.12
CA TYR A 180 -5.24 7.58 -3.32
C TYR A 180 -4.47 7.85 -2.01
N GLY A 181 -5.07 7.48 -0.87
CA GLY A 181 -4.47 7.63 0.45
C GLY A 181 -5.06 8.77 1.28
N GLU A 182 -6.06 9.45 0.73
CA GLU A 182 -6.82 10.56 1.34
C GLU A 182 -5.94 11.78 1.69
N PHE A 183 -6.60 12.92 1.82
CA PHE A 183 -6.06 14.16 2.36
C PHE A 183 -7.19 14.90 3.08
N PRO A 184 -6.98 15.55 4.23
CA PRO A 184 -8.09 16.17 4.95
C PRO A 184 -8.69 17.35 4.15
N PRO A 185 -9.99 17.68 4.33
CA PRO A 185 -10.63 18.82 3.66
C PRO A 185 -10.19 20.19 4.20
N TYR A 186 -9.41 20.19 5.27
CA TYR A 186 -8.75 21.37 5.82
C TYR A 186 -7.44 20.95 6.48
N TYR A 187 -6.48 21.87 6.54
CA TYR A 187 -5.13 21.64 7.02
C TYR A 187 -4.78 22.69 8.09
N PHE A 188 -4.61 22.25 9.33
CA PHE A 188 -4.28 23.12 10.46
C PHE A 188 -2.77 23.34 10.51
N VAL A 189 -2.33 24.60 10.44
CA VAL A 189 -0.93 25.01 10.35
C VAL A 189 -0.34 25.19 11.74
N ARG A 190 0.69 24.40 12.05
CA ARG A 190 1.42 24.50 13.32
C ARG A 190 2.71 25.30 13.20
N MET A 191 3.18 25.88 14.30
CA MET A 191 4.48 26.56 14.34
C MET A 191 5.63 25.60 13.98
N GLU A 192 5.52 24.36 14.43
CA GLU A 192 6.46 23.29 14.11
C GLU A 192 6.56 23.10 12.60
N GLU A 193 5.45 23.17 11.86
CA GLU A 193 5.43 23.03 10.40
C GLU A 193 6.00 24.24 9.68
N VAL A 194 5.79 25.45 10.21
CA VAL A 194 6.44 26.67 9.70
C VAL A 194 7.96 26.56 9.82
N MET A 195 8.46 26.10 10.95
CA MET A 195 9.90 25.92 11.18
C MET A 195 10.44 24.72 10.39
N PHE A 196 9.66 23.65 10.32
CA PHE A 196 9.99 22.44 9.57
C PHE A 196 10.12 22.75 8.08
N TRP A 197 9.22 23.55 7.49
CA TRP A 197 9.33 23.98 6.10
C TRP A 197 10.63 24.75 5.82
N LYS A 198 11.04 25.67 6.71
CA LYS A 198 12.31 26.41 6.54
C LYS A 198 13.53 25.50 6.48
N VAL A 199 13.53 24.41 7.25
CA VAL A 199 14.58 23.39 7.21
C VAL A 199 14.46 22.56 5.94
N MET A 200 13.27 22.01 5.68
CA MET A 200 12.98 21.16 4.53
C MET A 200 13.32 21.82 3.20
N LYS A 201 12.96 23.10 3.02
CA LYS A 201 13.26 23.85 1.80
C LYS A 201 14.75 23.85 1.49
N LYS A 202 15.63 23.97 2.49
CA LYS A 202 17.08 23.91 2.29
C LYS A 202 17.58 22.50 1.96
N LEU A 203 16.93 21.49 2.52
CA LEU A 203 17.34 20.09 2.33
C LEU A 203 16.88 19.53 0.98
N LEU A 204 15.66 19.87 0.53
CA LEU A 204 15.06 19.40 -0.72
C LEU A 204 15.87 19.80 -1.97
N PHE A 205 16.55 20.96 -1.92
CA PHE A 205 17.41 21.42 -3.02
C PHE A 205 18.91 21.21 -2.76
N GLY A 206 19.26 20.47 -1.70
CA GLY A 206 20.64 20.13 -1.38
C GLY A 206 21.03 18.73 -1.86
N GLU A 207 22.26 18.32 -1.55
CA GLU A 207 22.72 16.95 -1.84
C GLU A 207 22.16 15.93 -0.84
N GLY A 208 21.69 14.79 -1.34
CA GLY A 208 21.28 13.64 -0.53
C GLY A 208 19.77 13.57 -0.25
N ARG A 209 19.36 12.40 0.26
CA ARG A 209 17.95 12.05 0.50
C ARG A 209 17.48 12.58 1.84
N VAL A 210 16.19 12.84 1.99
CA VAL A 210 15.60 13.34 3.24
C VAL A 210 14.61 12.34 3.80
N VAL A 211 14.63 12.12 5.11
CA VAL A 211 13.71 11.20 5.80
C VAL A 211 12.97 11.94 6.91
N ILE A 212 11.66 12.08 6.76
CA ILE A 212 10.74 12.63 7.76
C ILE A 212 10.27 11.50 8.67
N ILE A 213 10.70 11.56 9.93
CA ILE A 213 10.25 10.65 10.99
C ILE A 213 9.34 11.36 12.00
N GLY A 214 8.63 10.58 12.80
CA GLY A 214 7.75 11.06 13.87
C GLY A 214 6.63 10.07 14.15
N SER A 215 5.95 10.21 15.28
CA SER A 215 4.92 9.26 15.71
C SER A 215 3.77 9.11 14.70
N PRO A 216 3.06 7.97 14.67
CA PRO A 216 1.88 7.80 13.83
C PRO A 216 0.84 8.92 14.04
N GLY A 217 0.31 9.49 12.95
CA GLY A 217 -0.77 10.48 13.00
C GLY A 217 -0.38 11.93 13.32
N VAL A 218 0.91 12.26 13.35
CA VAL A 218 1.39 13.66 13.59
C VAL A 218 1.37 14.58 12.35
N GLY A 219 0.98 14.09 11.17
CA GLY A 219 0.82 14.91 9.95
C GLY A 219 1.89 14.75 8.85
N LYS A 220 2.87 13.85 9.02
CA LYS A 220 3.99 13.65 8.06
C LYS A 220 3.53 13.44 6.62
N SER A 221 2.59 12.52 6.41
CA SER A 221 2.06 12.19 5.09
C SER A 221 1.38 13.41 4.44
N CYS A 222 0.60 14.17 5.21
CA CYS A 222 -0.06 15.38 4.72
C CYS A 222 0.97 16.43 4.31
N PHE A 223 2.00 16.65 5.13
CA PHE A 223 3.07 17.59 4.80
C PHE A 223 3.85 17.17 3.54
N LEU A 224 4.15 15.87 3.39
CA LEU A 224 4.79 15.34 2.18
C LEU A 224 3.91 15.53 0.93
N MET A 225 2.58 15.40 1.05
CA MET A 225 1.68 15.71 -0.08
C MET A 225 1.74 17.18 -0.46
N LEU A 226 1.78 18.10 0.50
CA LEU A 226 1.94 19.53 0.22
C LEU A 226 3.28 19.82 -0.48
N ILE A 227 4.37 19.13 -0.10
CA ILE A 227 5.66 19.23 -0.78
C ILE A 227 5.54 18.76 -2.24
N ALA A 228 4.81 17.67 -2.51
CA ALA A 228 4.62 17.17 -3.87
C ALA A 228 3.99 18.24 -4.78
N PHE A 229 2.94 18.90 -4.30
CA PHE A 229 2.28 20.00 -5.02
C PHE A 229 3.17 21.23 -5.14
N TYR A 230 3.92 21.59 -4.10
CA TYR A 230 4.90 22.69 -4.18
C TYR A 230 5.94 22.42 -5.28
N LEU A 231 6.54 21.24 -5.29
CA LEU A 231 7.56 20.86 -6.29
C LEU A 231 6.99 20.84 -7.71
N ALA A 232 5.80 20.25 -7.90
CA ALA A 232 5.19 20.14 -9.22
C ALA A 232 4.64 21.48 -9.74
N CYS A 233 3.90 22.22 -8.90
CA CYS A 233 3.15 23.38 -9.33
C CYS A 233 3.94 24.69 -9.25
N ILE A 234 4.81 24.84 -8.24
CA ILE A 234 5.59 26.07 -8.01
C ILE A 234 6.98 25.94 -8.63
N GLU A 235 7.70 24.86 -8.33
CA GLU A 235 9.07 24.63 -8.83
C GLU A 235 9.10 23.97 -10.22
N LYS A 236 7.94 23.60 -10.77
CA LYS A 236 7.78 23.00 -12.11
C LYS A 236 8.65 21.76 -12.32
N LYS A 237 8.76 20.91 -11.29
CA LYS A 237 9.52 19.65 -11.32
C LYS A 237 8.62 18.47 -11.63
N GLU A 238 9.19 17.46 -12.28
CA GLU A 238 8.57 16.14 -12.37
C GLU A 238 8.64 15.45 -11.01
N VAL A 239 7.50 14.94 -10.52
CA VAL A 239 7.39 14.37 -9.18
C VAL A 239 6.62 13.06 -9.23
N LEU A 240 7.21 12.00 -8.69
CA LEU A 240 6.58 10.69 -8.53
C LEU A 240 6.31 10.42 -7.04
N VAL A 241 5.04 10.41 -6.66
CA VAL A 241 4.60 10.11 -5.30
C VAL A 241 4.15 8.66 -5.21
N ILE A 242 4.77 7.90 -4.30
CA ILE A 242 4.46 6.49 -4.03
C ILE A 242 3.88 6.39 -2.62
N ARG A 243 2.65 5.91 -2.49
CA ARG A 243 1.94 5.83 -1.22
C ARG A 243 1.46 4.42 -0.93
N ARG A 244 1.67 3.96 0.30
CA ARG A 244 1.02 2.74 0.81
C ARG A 244 -0.39 3.04 1.30
N LEU A 245 -1.40 2.37 0.74
CA LEU A 245 -2.80 2.52 1.17
C LEU A 245 -3.07 1.70 2.43
N LYS A 246 -3.97 2.21 3.28
CA LYS A 246 -4.29 1.63 4.60
C LYS A 246 -5.36 0.53 4.56
N GLU A 247 -5.92 0.22 3.40
CA GLU A 247 -6.98 -0.79 3.25
C GLU A 247 -6.46 -2.22 3.51
N ARG A 248 -7.37 -3.17 3.77
CA ARG A 248 -7.07 -4.57 4.17
C ARG A 248 -6.05 -5.28 3.26
N LYS A 249 -5.95 -4.90 1.97
CA LYS A 249 -5.00 -5.46 1.00
C LYS A 249 -3.65 -4.74 0.92
N ARG A 250 -3.43 -3.64 1.66
CA ARG A 250 -2.21 -2.82 1.71
C ARG A 250 -1.58 -2.56 0.32
N LEU A 251 -2.43 -2.31 -0.68
CA LEU A 251 -1.98 -2.00 -2.04
C LEU A 251 -1.40 -0.59 -2.09
N ASN A 252 -0.71 -0.28 -3.17
CA ASN A 252 -0.07 1.01 -3.34
C ASN A 252 -0.82 1.90 -4.32
N ALA A 253 -0.61 3.20 -4.16
CA ALA A 253 -0.99 4.22 -5.11
C ALA A 253 0.27 4.93 -5.61
N VAL A 254 0.26 5.29 -6.89
CA VAL A 254 1.27 6.14 -7.49
C VAL A 254 0.60 7.33 -8.14
N VAL A 255 1.17 8.51 -7.93
CA VAL A 255 0.77 9.75 -8.60
C VAL A 255 2.02 10.36 -9.20
N TYR A 256 2.01 10.59 -10.50
CA TYR A 256 3.05 11.29 -11.23
C TYR A 256 2.53 12.68 -11.63
N PHE A 257 3.36 13.70 -11.40
CA PHE A 257 3.16 15.06 -11.88
C PHE A 257 4.25 15.38 -12.90
N ASP A 258 3.88 15.98 -14.03
CA ASP A 258 4.81 16.29 -15.11
C ASP A 258 5.50 17.67 -14.98
N GLY A 259 5.20 18.41 -13.91
CA GLY A 259 5.69 19.78 -13.70
C GLY A 259 5.05 20.86 -14.61
N ASN A 260 4.26 20.48 -15.61
CA ASN A 260 3.63 21.37 -16.59
C ASN A 260 2.11 21.51 -16.39
N GLY A 261 1.59 21.01 -15.27
CA GLY A 261 0.19 21.11 -14.90
C GLY A 261 -0.64 19.90 -15.33
N PHE A 262 -0.01 18.77 -15.65
CA PHE A 262 -0.68 17.50 -15.84
C PHE A 262 -0.23 16.47 -14.81
N TYR A 263 -1.07 15.47 -14.60
CA TYR A 263 -0.77 14.36 -13.71
C TYR A 263 -1.33 13.05 -14.27
N ALA A 264 -0.74 11.94 -13.85
CA ALA A 264 -1.26 10.60 -14.06
C ALA A 264 -1.24 9.85 -12.72
N ARG A 265 -2.23 9.01 -12.45
CA ARG A 265 -2.30 8.27 -11.18
C ARG A 265 -2.95 6.92 -11.31
N LEU A 266 -2.50 5.98 -10.51
CA LEU A 266 -3.07 4.63 -10.40
C LEU A 266 -3.04 4.14 -8.96
N SER A 267 -4.01 3.31 -8.61
CA SER A 267 -4.11 2.65 -7.31
C SER A 267 -4.24 1.14 -7.48
N GLY A 268 -4.18 0.41 -6.37
CA GLY A 268 -4.21 -1.04 -6.41
C GLY A 268 -2.95 -1.65 -7.06
N LEU A 269 -1.79 -1.01 -6.84
CA LEU A 269 -0.51 -1.36 -7.45
C LEU A 269 0.29 -2.33 -6.58
N ARG A 270 0.89 -3.33 -7.23
CA ARG A 270 1.89 -4.24 -6.65
C ARG A 270 3.29 -3.63 -6.78
N SER A 271 4.29 -4.24 -6.13
CA SER A 271 5.69 -3.78 -6.25
C SER A 271 6.19 -3.77 -7.70
N ARG A 272 5.88 -4.81 -8.49
CA ARG A 272 6.26 -4.89 -9.92
C ARG A 272 5.64 -3.78 -10.78
N ASP A 273 4.39 -3.40 -10.50
CA ASP A 273 3.76 -2.27 -11.19
C ASP A 273 4.53 -0.97 -10.91
N ILE A 274 4.97 -0.77 -9.66
CA ILE A 274 5.73 0.41 -9.27
C ILE A 274 7.10 0.41 -9.94
N GLU A 275 7.78 -0.74 -10.02
CA GLU A 275 9.04 -0.89 -10.77
C GLU A 275 8.88 -0.45 -12.22
N ALA A 276 7.84 -0.92 -12.90
CA ALA A 276 7.56 -0.54 -14.28
C ALA A 276 7.25 0.94 -14.45
N ILE A 277 6.47 1.54 -13.53
CA ILE A 277 6.17 2.98 -13.54
C ILE A 277 7.45 3.79 -13.30
N ARG A 278 8.30 3.38 -12.35
CA ARG A 278 9.58 4.03 -12.11
C ARG A 278 10.51 4.00 -13.32
N GLY A 279 10.49 2.89 -14.06
CA GLY A 279 11.22 2.77 -15.31
C GLY A 279 10.80 3.80 -16.37
N GLN A 280 9.56 4.30 -16.33
CA GLN A 280 9.05 5.36 -17.22
C GLN A 280 9.53 6.75 -16.84
N PHE A 281 9.78 7.02 -15.55
CA PHE A 281 10.04 8.36 -15.02
C PHE A 281 11.34 8.42 -14.21
N GLN A 282 12.46 8.06 -14.84
CA GLN A 282 13.76 7.87 -14.17
C GLN A 282 14.34 9.16 -13.57
N ASP A 283 14.06 10.31 -14.18
CA ASP A 283 14.59 11.61 -13.77
C ASP A 283 13.67 12.39 -12.82
N SER A 284 12.54 11.79 -12.41
CA SER A 284 11.56 12.43 -11.53
C SER A 284 11.99 12.42 -10.07
N ILE A 285 11.58 13.44 -9.32
CA ILE A 285 11.78 13.49 -7.86
C ILE A 285 10.83 12.48 -7.21
N VAL A 286 11.35 11.55 -6.44
CA VAL A 286 10.58 10.43 -5.87
C VAL A 286 10.27 10.66 -4.39
N LEU A 287 8.98 10.78 -4.07
CA LEU A 287 8.48 10.95 -2.71
C LEU A 287 7.75 9.69 -2.26
N VAL A 288 8.11 9.15 -1.09
CA VAL A 288 7.60 7.87 -0.58
C VAL A 288 6.87 8.08 0.75
N ASP A 289 5.66 7.54 0.88
CA ASP A 289 4.80 7.67 2.07
C ASP A 289 4.25 6.31 2.55
N GLY A 290 4.30 6.08 3.85
CA GLY A 290 3.64 4.94 4.50
C GLY A 290 4.43 3.62 4.48
N PHE A 291 5.73 3.67 4.19
CA PHE A 291 6.63 2.52 4.22
C PHE A 291 7.57 2.58 5.44
N THR A 292 7.92 1.43 5.98
CA THR A 292 8.96 1.30 7.03
C THR A 292 10.34 1.28 6.39
N GLN A 293 11.41 1.53 7.15
CA GLN A 293 12.79 1.39 6.64
C GLN A 293 13.01 0.02 5.98
N ALA A 294 12.70 -1.09 6.68
CA ALA A 294 12.79 -2.44 6.10
C ALA A 294 11.90 -2.63 4.86
N GLY A 295 10.80 -1.88 4.74
CA GLY A 295 9.93 -1.91 3.57
C GLY A 295 10.53 -1.19 2.36
N VAL A 296 11.36 -0.17 2.61
CA VAL A 296 12.04 0.63 1.59
C VAL A 296 13.40 0.04 1.20
N ASP A 297 14.09 -0.57 2.17
CA ASP A 297 15.45 -1.13 2.04
C ASP A 297 15.47 -2.56 1.49
N ASN A 298 14.30 -3.17 1.29
CA ASN A 298 14.21 -4.53 0.77
C ASN A 298 14.74 -4.55 -0.68
N PRO A 299 15.78 -5.35 -0.99
CA PRO A 299 16.37 -5.43 -2.34
C PRO A 299 15.37 -5.84 -3.43
N ASP A 300 14.33 -6.60 -3.05
CA ASP A 300 13.25 -7.05 -3.93
C ASP A 300 12.10 -6.02 -4.05
N LYS A 301 12.26 -4.83 -3.45
CA LYS A 301 11.30 -3.74 -3.52
C LYS A 301 12.01 -2.46 -3.93
N SER A 302 11.73 -1.98 -5.13
CA SER A 302 12.36 -0.84 -5.82
C SER A 302 12.28 0.55 -5.17
N TYR A 303 12.07 0.65 -3.86
CA TYR A 303 11.91 1.92 -3.15
C TYR A 303 13.25 2.52 -2.72
N LEU A 304 14.36 1.79 -2.84
CA LEU A 304 15.70 2.21 -2.41
C LEU A 304 16.16 3.57 -2.97
N SER A 305 15.75 3.98 -4.18
CA SER A 305 16.03 5.31 -4.71
C SER A 305 14.83 6.25 -4.45
N PHE A 306 14.85 6.99 -3.36
CA PHE A 306 13.87 8.04 -3.08
C PHE A 306 14.59 9.35 -2.76
N ASP A 307 13.95 10.49 -2.98
CA ASP A 307 14.48 11.80 -2.58
C ASP A 307 13.90 12.23 -1.21
N LEU A 308 12.65 11.87 -0.95
CA LEU A 308 11.98 12.15 0.31
C LEU A 308 11.16 10.94 0.81
N LEU A 309 11.34 10.55 2.06
CA LEU A 309 10.56 9.50 2.72
C LEU A 309 9.81 10.05 3.93
N ALA A 310 8.52 9.76 4.07
CA ALA A 310 7.76 9.95 5.31
C ALA A 310 7.42 8.60 5.96
N THR A 311 7.95 8.34 7.16
CA THR A 311 7.76 7.05 7.85
C THR A 311 7.47 7.21 9.34
N SER A 312 6.58 6.36 9.89
CA SER A 312 6.15 6.42 11.30
C SER A 312 6.99 5.55 12.25
N CYS A 313 8.21 5.21 11.87
CA CYS A 313 9.14 4.38 12.62
C CYS A 313 10.47 5.09 12.87
N GLN A 314 11.31 4.53 13.73
CA GLN A 314 12.73 4.89 13.80
C GLN A 314 13.38 4.49 12.48
N PHE A 315 14.15 5.40 11.90
CA PHE A 315 14.98 5.16 10.73
C PHE A 315 16.43 5.13 11.22
N ASP A 316 17.06 3.96 11.14
CA ASP A 316 18.44 3.73 11.55
C ASP A 316 19.36 4.05 10.37
N ALA A 317 19.82 5.30 10.30
CA ALA A 317 20.80 5.73 9.31
C ALA A 317 22.15 5.09 9.65
N LYS A 318 22.53 4.07 8.88
CA LYS A 318 23.86 3.43 9.00
C LYS A 318 24.97 4.45 8.74
N HIS A 319 26.18 4.17 9.20
CA HIS A 319 27.33 5.06 9.07
C HIS A 319 27.66 5.52 7.63
N ASP A 320 27.26 4.74 6.63
CA ASP A 320 27.41 5.03 5.20
C ASP A 320 26.16 5.65 4.54
N ASP A 321 25.04 5.75 5.25
CA ASP A 321 23.83 6.37 4.75
C ASP A 321 23.89 7.90 4.89
N ARG A 322 23.91 8.60 3.76
CA ARG A 322 23.91 10.07 3.70
C ARG A 322 22.51 10.69 3.88
N SER A 323 21.50 9.89 4.23
CA SER A 323 20.13 10.35 4.44
C SER A 323 20.04 11.36 5.59
N LYS A 324 19.42 12.50 5.33
CA LYS A 324 19.19 13.56 6.30
C LYS A 324 17.88 13.31 7.02
N VAL A 325 17.96 12.82 8.25
CA VAL A 325 16.78 12.54 9.08
C VAL A 325 16.29 13.83 9.73
N VAL A 326 15.00 14.11 9.58
CA VAL A 326 14.30 15.24 10.20
C VAL A 326 13.06 14.75 10.94
N VAL A 327 12.76 15.36 12.07
CA VAL A 327 11.68 14.92 12.95
C VAL A 327 10.51 15.91 12.90
N LEU A 328 9.32 15.42 12.55
CA LEU A 328 8.07 16.15 12.75
C LEU A 328 7.49 15.77 14.12
N PRO A 329 7.48 16.70 15.10
CA PRO A 329 7.08 16.39 16.47
C PRO A 329 5.57 16.16 16.62
N ALA A 330 5.22 15.52 17.75
CA ALA A 330 3.84 15.33 18.18
C ALA A 330 3.11 16.67 18.39
N TRP A 331 1.79 16.63 18.33
CA TRP A 331 0.96 17.81 18.52
C TRP A 331 1.03 18.30 19.97
N ARG A 332 1.21 19.61 20.14
CA ARG A 332 1.13 20.25 21.45
C ARG A 332 -0.32 20.34 21.90
N ASP A 333 -0.53 20.26 23.21
CA ASP A 333 -1.85 20.45 23.83
C ASP A 333 -2.49 21.79 23.41
N ALA A 334 -1.69 22.87 23.36
CA ALA A 334 -2.16 24.18 22.92
C ALA A 334 -2.67 24.20 21.46
N ASP A 335 -1.98 23.51 20.55
CA ASP A 335 -2.40 23.45 19.13
C ASP A 335 -3.68 22.61 18.99
N LEU A 336 -3.79 21.50 19.73
CA LEU A 336 -5.00 20.67 19.74
C LEU A 336 -6.19 21.40 20.36
N LEU A 337 -5.95 22.25 21.35
CA LEU A 337 -6.98 23.10 21.92
C LEU A 337 -7.49 24.12 20.90
N GLN A 338 -6.58 24.73 20.13
CA GLN A 338 -6.98 25.65 19.07
C GLN A 338 -7.72 24.91 17.95
N TYR A 339 -7.19 23.76 17.50
CA TYR A 339 -7.86 22.87 16.54
C TYR A 339 -9.28 22.50 16.99
N ALA A 340 -9.44 22.10 18.25
CA ALA A 340 -10.74 21.72 18.81
C ALA A 340 -11.73 22.90 18.89
N LYS A 341 -11.25 24.13 19.04
CA LYS A 341 -12.08 25.35 19.01
C LYS A 341 -12.48 25.76 17.59
N SER A 342 -11.60 25.54 16.62
CA SER A 342 -11.81 25.91 15.21
C SER A 342 -12.56 24.84 14.41
N THR A 343 -12.92 23.71 15.00
CA THR A 343 -13.57 22.58 14.31
C THR A 343 -14.78 22.07 15.08
N LYS A 344 -15.53 21.13 14.49
CA LYS A 344 -16.63 20.42 15.15
C LYS A 344 -16.14 19.24 16.00
N TRP A 345 -14.86 19.21 16.38
CA TRP A 345 -14.20 18.10 17.07
C TRP A 345 -15.00 17.55 18.25
N VAL A 346 -15.57 18.40 19.11
CA VAL A 346 -16.35 17.96 20.28
C VAL A 346 -17.57 17.13 19.89
N ILE A 347 -18.20 17.47 18.77
CA ILE A 347 -19.36 16.75 18.23
C ILE A 347 -18.89 15.47 17.54
N GLU A 348 -17.85 15.57 16.70
CA GLU A 348 -17.31 14.46 15.91
C GLU A 348 -16.73 13.32 16.76
N THR A 349 -16.21 13.64 17.96
CA THR A 349 -15.66 12.66 18.90
C THR A 349 -16.68 12.09 19.89
N GLY A 350 -17.96 12.48 19.78
CA GLY A 350 -19.02 12.02 20.68
C GLY A 350 -18.89 12.52 22.14
N LEU A 351 -17.98 13.44 22.44
CA LEU A 351 -17.71 13.91 23.82
C LEU A 351 -18.86 14.70 24.45
N ARG A 352 -19.91 15.03 23.70
CA ARG A 352 -21.11 15.71 24.18
C ARG A 352 -22.40 14.86 24.17
N THR A 353 -22.37 13.61 23.70
CA THR A 353 -23.55 12.73 23.73
C THR A 353 -23.73 12.01 25.06
N VAL A 354 -22.69 11.90 25.89
CA VAL A 354 -22.74 11.27 27.22
C VAL A 354 -23.01 12.32 28.32
N LEU A 355 -24.12 12.14 29.03
CA LEU A 355 -24.62 12.96 30.14
C LEU A 355 -23.55 13.40 31.17
N ARG A 356 -23.21 14.72 31.20
CA ARG A 356 -23.27 15.66 32.36
C ARG A 356 -22.19 16.76 32.37
N LYS A 357 -22.66 17.98 32.69
CA LYS A 357 -21.98 19.23 33.13
C LYS A 357 -21.16 19.98 32.09
N ASP A 358 -21.22 21.31 32.17
CA ASP A 358 -20.46 22.34 31.43
C ASP A 358 -18.94 22.15 31.54
N THR A 359 -18.42 21.02 31.05
CA THR A 359 -17.01 20.71 31.11
C THR A 359 -16.30 21.60 30.10
N PRO A 360 -15.34 22.44 30.54
CA PRO A 360 -14.64 23.33 29.63
C PRO A 360 -13.94 22.52 28.53
N ILE A 361 -13.99 22.98 27.28
CA ILE A 361 -13.33 22.33 26.13
C ILE A 361 -11.85 22.05 26.45
N ALA A 362 -11.17 22.96 27.15
CA ALA A 362 -9.79 22.78 27.59
C ALA A 362 -9.56 21.50 28.41
N LYS A 363 -10.50 21.13 29.28
CA LYS A 363 -10.40 19.90 30.07
C LYS A 363 -10.57 18.66 29.19
N LEU A 364 -11.57 18.68 28.29
CA LEU A 364 -11.81 17.58 27.35
C LEU A 364 -10.61 17.34 26.43
N VAL A 365 -10.03 18.42 25.89
CA VAL A 365 -8.83 18.39 25.05
C VAL A 365 -7.66 17.82 25.83
N LYS A 366 -7.41 18.30 27.05
CA LYS A 366 -6.30 17.82 27.87
C LYS A 366 -6.41 16.32 28.19
N GLU A 367 -7.60 15.85 28.53
CA GLU A 367 -7.85 14.42 28.73
C GLU A 367 -7.65 13.65 27.41
N GLN A 368 -8.17 14.14 26.28
CA GLN A 368 -8.01 13.45 24.99
C GLN A 368 -6.55 13.42 24.53
N HIS A 369 -5.80 14.49 24.78
CA HIS A 369 -4.37 14.60 24.48
C HIS A 369 -3.56 13.53 25.21
N PHE A 370 -3.90 13.26 26.47
CA PHE A 370 -3.26 12.21 27.27
C PHE A 370 -3.42 10.82 26.63
N TYR A 371 -4.63 10.46 26.21
CA TYR A 371 -4.86 9.18 25.52
C TYR A 371 -4.30 9.15 24.10
N SER A 372 -4.32 10.27 23.38
CA SER A 372 -3.85 10.32 21.99
C SER A 372 -2.32 10.40 21.85
N GLY A 373 -1.60 10.78 22.90
CA GLY A 373 -0.15 10.96 22.88
C GLY A 373 0.32 12.05 21.90
N GLY A 374 -0.53 13.04 21.62
CA GLY A 374 -0.25 14.08 20.62
C GLY A 374 -0.37 13.60 19.16
N SER A 375 -1.02 12.46 18.91
CA SER A 375 -1.43 12.05 17.57
C SER A 375 -2.77 12.69 17.21
N LEU A 376 -2.81 13.57 16.20
CA LEU A 376 -4.08 14.18 15.75
C LEU A 376 -5.08 13.10 15.31
N ARG A 377 -4.58 12.04 14.66
CA ARG A 377 -5.42 10.94 14.20
C ARG A 377 -6.16 10.25 15.34
N GLU A 378 -5.45 9.96 16.42
CA GLU A 378 -6.07 9.34 17.59
C GLU A 378 -6.91 10.37 18.36
N PHE A 379 -6.45 11.62 18.42
CA PHE A 379 -7.20 12.71 19.06
C PHE A 379 -8.60 12.92 18.47
N CYS A 380 -8.79 12.66 17.18
CA CYS A 380 -10.09 12.75 16.50
C CYS A 380 -10.96 11.48 16.58
N LYS A 381 -10.54 10.44 17.30
CA LYS A 381 -11.38 9.24 17.54
C LYS A 381 -12.36 9.47 18.70
N GLU A 382 -13.35 8.59 18.80
CA GLU A 382 -14.23 8.53 19.96
C GLU A 382 -13.44 8.19 21.23
N ARG A 383 -13.86 8.77 22.37
CA ARG A 383 -13.19 8.57 23.67
C ARG A 383 -13.08 7.10 24.03
N GLN A 384 -14.18 6.37 23.88
CA GLN A 384 -14.27 4.97 24.26
C GLN A 384 -13.26 4.11 23.48
N GLU A 385 -13.12 4.33 22.16
CA GLU A 385 -12.13 3.61 21.34
C GLU A 385 -10.69 3.84 21.81
N LEU A 386 -10.39 5.05 22.28
CA LEU A 386 -9.05 5.37 22.80
C LEU A 386 -8.79 4.71 24.14
N GLU A 387 -9.77 4.73 25.05
CA GLU A 387 -9.68 4.09 26.36
C GLU A 387 -9.50 2.59 26.23
N GLU A 388 -10.35 1.92 25.43
CA GLU A 388 -10.26 0.49 25.15
C GLU A 388 -8.90 0.10 24.55
N ARG A 389 -8.38 0.91 23.63
CA ARG A 389 -7.04 0.68 23.06
C ARG A 389 -5.94 0.81 24.12
N VAL A 390 -5.97 1.88 24.93
CA VAL A 390 -4.94 2.10 25.97
C VAL A 390 -4.99 1.01 27.04
N GLU A 391 -6.18 0.61 27.48
CA GLU A 391 -6.36 -0.51 28.39
C GLU A 391 -5.81 -1.82 27.79
N GLY A 392 -6.11 -2.09 26.52
CA GLY A 392 -5.58 -3.25 25.79
C GLY A 392 -4.05 -3.26 25.71
N ASP A 393 -3.45 -2.12 25.34
CA ASP A 393 -2.00 -1.96 25.24
C ASP A 393 -1.32 -2.12 26.62
N CYS A 394 -1.89 -1.52 27.68
CA CYS A 394 -1.37 -1.66 29.04
C CYS A 394 -1.49 -3.09 29.57
N CYS A 395 -2.59 -3.80 29.29
CA CYS A 395 -2.77 -5.20 29.66
C CYS A 395 -1.76 -6.14 28.96
N ALA A 396 -1.27 -5.76 27.78
CA ALA A 396 -0.24 -6.51 27.05
C ALA A 396 1.17 -6.34 27.66
N VAL A 397 1.44 -5.25 28.38
CA VAL A 397 2.75 -4.97 29.01
C VAL A 397 2.88 -5.64 30.39
N GLY A 398 1.75 -6.01 31.02
CA GLY A 398 1.70 -6.68 32.32
C GLY A 398 1.77 -8.22 32.27
N LYS A 399 1.97 -8.81 31.09
CA LYS A 399 2.27 -10.24 30.87
C LYS A 399 3.71 -10.38 30.39
#